data_AF-A0A6P0Q3G0-F1
#
_entry.id   AF-A0A6P0Q3G0-F1
#
_cell.length_a   1.000
_cell.length_b   1.000
_cell.length_c   1.000
_cell.angle_alpha   90.00
_cell.angle_beta   90.00
_cell.angle_gamma   90.00
#
_symmetry.space_group_name_H-M   'P 1'
#
loop_
_entity.id
_entity.type
_entity.pdbx_description
1 polymer ?
#
loop_
_entity_poly.entity_id
_entity_poly.type
_entity_poly.pdbx_seq_one_letter_code
_entity_poly.pdbx_strand_id
1 'polypeptide(L)'
;MKDKWVQNNPDPENNTIATILKNEEGLIIGEVHSDDAARKQVIENLDNFVGMGVKSVYLEAIRSDYQSMVDDYLKLDGELSPELQRFLINKTKKDNYSYLDLLKAIKAKNNKEQADIRVIGIDSPAASTRPYSSVADRERAREATMNIYAMKVIKDSQNSGKYIALVGNAHLETQTDKTDKEEDKNTLGFDKGVPGLSEMLSVPAVAIRTEVKMNFNFGQKGE
;
A
#
# COMPACT_ATOMS: atom_id res chain seq x y z
N MET A 1 24.97 -3.20 13.85
CA MET A 1 24.17 -4.43 13.86
C MET A 1 24.08 -4.90 12.42
N LYS A 2 24.32 -6.19 12.15
CA LYS A 2 24.47 -6.70 10.78
C LYS A 2 23.15 -6.57 10.02
N ASP A 3 23.19 -5.84 8.91
CA ASP A 3 22.10 -5.75 7.94
C ASP A 3 21.70 -7.15 7.49
N LYS A 4 20.46 -7.55 7.82
CA LYS A 4 19.85 -8.74 7.22
C LYS A 4 19.07 -8.29 5.97
N TRP A 5 19.80 -8.02 4.90
CA TRP A 5 19.20 -8.01 3.57
C TRP A 5 18.89 -9.45 3.18
N VAL A 6 17.60 -9.77 3.01
CA VAL A 6 17.21 -10.97 2.26
C VAL A 6 17.44 -10.63 0.79
N GLN A 7 18.54 -11.12 0.22
CA GLN A 7 18.65 -11.23 -1.23
C GLN A 7 17.59 -12.23 -1.68
N ASN A 8 16.66 -11.77 -2.52
CA ASN A 8 15.66 -12.62 -3.16
C ASN A 8 16.37 -13.65 -4.04
N ASN A 9 16.56 -14.84 -3.49
CA ASN A 9 16.80 -16.05 -4.25
C ASN A 9 15.43 -16.55 -4.76
N PRO A 10 15.31 -17.00 -6.02
CA PRO A 10 14.04 -17.42 -6.60
C PRO A 10 13.71 -18.82 -6.09
N ASP A 11 13.15 -18.89 -4.88
CA ASP A 11 12.39 -20.05 -4.44
C ASP A 11 10.90 -19.69 -4.53
N PRO A 12 10.19 -20.09 -5.60
CA PRO A 12 8.82 -19.67 -5.89
C PRO A 12 7.77 -20.21 -4.89
N GLU A 13 8.17 -21.00 -3.88
CA GLU A 13 7.25 -21.62 -2.93
C GLU A 13 7.32 -21.05 -1.49
N ASN A 14 8.27 -20.17 -1.13
CA ASN A 14 8.51 -19.82 0.28
C ASN A 14 8.44 -18.34 0.69
N ASN A 15 7.98 -17.42 -0.16
CA ASN A 15 7.77 -16.03 0.28
C ASN A 15 6.62 -15.31 -0.46
N THR A 16 5.49 -15.99 -0.63
CA THR A 16 4.27 -15.29 -1.08
C THR A 16 3.74 -14.41 0.06
N ILE A 17 3.15 -13.26 -0.28
CA ILE A 17 2.47 -12.37 0.68
C ILE A 17 1.42 -13.12 1.53
N ALA A 18 0.85 -14.20 0.99
CA ALA A 18 -0.03 -15.11 1.70
C ALA A 18 0.71 -15.90 2.80
N THR A 19 1.91 -16.40 2.55
CA THR A 19 2.73 -17.12 3.56
C THR A 19 3.05 -16.25 4.76
N ILE A 20 3.41 -14.98 4.53
CA ILE A 20 3.68 -14.01 5.62
C ILE A 20 2.40 -13.80 6.43
N LEU A 21 1.29 -13.50 5.77
CA LEU A 21 0.02 -13.20 6.43
C LEU A 21 -0.56 -14.37 7.23
N LYS A 22 -0.18 -15.62 6.91
CA LYS A 22 -0.68 -16.82 7.61
C LYS A 22 -0.53 -16.74 9.13
N ASN A 23 0.60 -16.22 9.61
CA ASN A 23 0.91 -16.17 11.05
C ASN A 23 0.71 -14.79 11.68
N GLU A 24 0.17 -13.82 10.93
CA GLU A 24 0.15 -12.41 11.32
C GLU A 24 -1.28 -11.86 11.30
N GLU A 25 -1.60 -10.90 12.18
CA GLU A 25 -2.93 -10.27 12.17
C GLU A 25 -3.09 -9.27 11.01
N GLY A 26 -1.97 -8.73 10.52
CA GLY A 26 -1.94 -7.77 9.43
C GLY A 26 -0.68 -7.90 8.57
N LEU A 27 -0.73 -7.33 7.37
CA LEU A 27 0.42 -7.20 6.49
C LEU A 27 0.38 -5.84 5.78
N ILE A 28 1.49 -5.09 5.83
CA ILE A 28 1.67 -3.88 5.04
C ILE A 28 2.34 -4.24 3.71
N ILE A 29 1.69 -3.95 2.61
CA ILE A 29 2.17 -4.20 1.26
C ILE A 29 2.53 -2.85 0.63
N GLY A 30 3.80 -2.71 0.26
CA GLY A 30 4.33 -1.53 -0.38
C GLY A 30 4.23 -1.61 -1.88
N GLU A 31 3.83 -0.50 -2.49
CA GLU A 31 3.77 -0.34 -3.92
C GLU A 31 4.59 0.85 -4.41
N VAL A 32 4.92 0.81 -5.69
CA VAL A 32 5.28 1.98 -6.48
C VAL A 32 4.01 2.40 -7.21
N HIS A 33 3.43 3.57 -6.91
CA HIS A 33 2.13 3.95 -7.48
C HIS A 33 2.08 4.00 -9.00
N SER A 34 3.22 4.14 -9.68
CA SER A 34 3.33 4.11 -11.15
C SER A 34 3.49 2.71 -11.75
N ASP A 35 3.43 1.67 -10.94
CA ASP A 35 3.58 0.26 -11.30
C ASP A 35 2.38 -0.51 -10.73
N ASP A 36 1.95 -1.58 -11.40
CA ASP A 36 0.82 -2.42 -11.01
C ASP A 36 1.21 -3.74 -10.34
N ALA A 37 2.49 -4.07 -10.20
CA ALA A 37 2.93 -5.35 -9.64
C ALA A 37 2.31 -5.65 -8.27
N ALA A 38 2.28 -4.68 -7.35
CA ALA A 38 1.69 -4.87 -6.02
C ALA A 38 0.17 -5.08 -6.10
N ARG A 39 -0.53 -4.28 -6.90
CA ARG A 39 -1.99 -4.39 -7.12
C ARG A 39 -2.34 -5.73 -7.74
N LYS A 40 -1.59 -6.16 -8.76
CA LYS A 40 -1.71 -7.48 -9.38
C LYS A 40 -1.59 -8.59 -8.34
N GLN A 41 -0.53 -8.57 -7.52
CA GLN A 41 -0.31 -9.57 -6.50
C GLN A 41 -1.46 -9.63 -5.48
N VAL A 42 -2.01 -8.49 -5.08
CA VAL A 42 -3.17 -8.44 -4.18
C VAL A 42 -4.43 -9.04 -4.83
N ILE A 43 -4.71 -8.68 -6.09
CA ILE A 43 -5.87 -9.19 -6.84
C ILE A 43 -5.76 -10.71 -7.05
N GLU A 44 -4.58 -11.19 -7.46
CA GLU A 44 -4.36 -12.61 -7.76
C GLU A 44 -4.36 -13.49 -6.50
N ASN A 45 -4.03 -12.93 -5.32
CA ASN A 45 -4.04 -13.65 -4.04
C ASN A 45 -5.32 -13.44 -3.21
N LEU A 46 -6.34 -12.75 -3.75
CA LEU A 46 -7.53 -12.40 -2.98
C LEU A 46 -8.23 -13.61 -2.38
N ASP A 47 -8.25 -14.74 -3.09
CA ASP A 47 -8.84 -16.00 -2.62
C ASP A 47 -8.09 -16.56 -1.41
N ASN A 48 -6.75 -16.49 -1.45
CA ASN A 48 -5.90 -16.91 -0.33
C ASN A 48 -6.13 -16.00 0.89
N PHE A 49 -6.25 -14.69 0.68
CA PHE A 49 -6.52 -13.74 1.75
C PHE A 49 -7.87 -14.00 2.41
N VAL A 50 -8.92 -14.22 1.63
CA VAL A 50 -10.24 -14.58 2.16
C VAL A 50 -10.15 -15.89 2.96
N GLY A 51 -9.49 -16.92 2.42
CA GLY A 51 -9.29 -18.19 3.09
C GLY A 51 -8.49 -18.09 4.40
N MET A 52 -7.60 -17.09 4.51
CA MET A 52 -6.84 -16.77 5.72
C MET A 52 -7.61 -15.90 6.73
N GLY A 53 -8.84 -15.49 6.41
CA GLY A 53 -9.69 -14.70 7.28
C GLY A 53 -9.46 -13.19 7.17
N VAL A 54 -8.96 -12.70 6.04
CA VAL A 54 -8.90 -11.25 5.79
C VAL A 54 -10.31 -10.66 5.67
N LYS A 55 -10.57 -9.62 6.46
CA LYS A 55 -11.85 -8.90 6.51
C LYS A 55 -11.74 -7.40 6.23
N SER A 56 -10.52 -6.88 6.13
CA SER A 56 -10.27 -5.47 5.84
C SER A 56 -9.09 -5.31 4.88
N VAL A 57 -9.30 -4.48 3.86
CA VAL A 57 -8.26 -4.01 2.94
C VAL A 57 -8.15 -2.50 3.08
N TYR A 58 -7.01 -2.02 3.57
CA TYR A 58 -6.73 -0.60 3.74
C TYR A 58 -5.97 -0.06 2.53
N LEU A 59 -6.40 1.05 1.94
CA LEU A 59 -5.81 1.58 0.71
C LEU A 59 -5.38 3.05 0.87
N GLU A 60 -4.09 3.34 0.68
CA GLU A 60 -3.61 4.74 0.56
C GLU A 60 -4.24 5.45 -0.64
N ALA A 61 -4.54 4.74 -1.72
CA ALA A 61 -5.12 5.34 -2.90
C ALA A 61 -6.51 5.97 -2.64
N ILE A 62 -7.21 5.55 -1.59
CA ILE A 62 -8.52 6.08 -1.19
C ILE A 62 -8.34 7.11 -0.10
N ARG A 63 -8.77 8.33 -0.41
CA ARG A 63 -8.79 9.44 0.53
C ARG A 63 -10.08 9.40 1.36
N SER A 64 -10.00 9.80 2.62
CA SER A 64 -11.09 9.66 3.59
C SER A 64 -12.43 10.28 3.18
N ASP A 65 -12.40 11.34 2.36
CA ASP A 65 -13.58 12.02 1.82
C ASP A 65 -14.28 11.24 0.68
N TYR A 66 -13.65 10.20 0.15
CA TYR A 66 -14.25 9.26 -0.82
C TYR A 66 -14.78 7.97 -0.16
N GLN A 67 -14.64 7.81 1.16
CA GLN A 67 -14.98 6.57 1.85
C GLN A 67 -16.45 6.17 1.64
N SER A 68 -17.39 7.11 1.76
CA SER A 68 -18.82 6.82 1.59
C SER A 68 -19.15 6.30 0.19
N MET A 69 -18.50 6.81 -0.86
CA MET A 69 -18.69 6.33 -2.22
C MET A 69 -18.17 4.91 -2.41
N VAL A 70 -17.07 4.56 -1.73
CA VAL A 70 -16.51 3.21 -1.72
C VAL A 70 -17.45 2.25 -1.00
N ASP A 71 -17.95 2.64 0.17
CA ASP A 71 -18.91 1.86 0.95
C ASP A 71 -20.21 1.63 0.16
N ASP A 72 -20.73 2.67 -0.50
CA ASP A 72 -21.90 2.58 -1.36
C ASP A 72 -21.65 1.66 -2.55
N TYR A 73 -20.49 1.75 -3.19
CA TYR A 73 -20.12 0.87 -4.30
C TYR A 73 -20.03 -0.60 -3.87
N LEU A 74 -19.50 -0.90 -2.69
CA LEU A 74 -19.29 -2.27 -2.22
C LEU A 74 -20.57 -2.99 -1.76
N LYS A 75 -21.70 -2.29 -1.63
CA LYS A 75 -23.02 -2.93 -1.42
C LYS A 75 -23.37 -3.85 -2.58
N LEU A 76 -24.23 -4.84 -2.32
CA LEU A 76 -24.62 -5.88 -3.29
C LEU A 76 -25.08 -5.28 -4.64
N ASP A 77 -25.93 -4.27 -4.58
CA ASP A 77 -26.54 -3.51 -5.67
C ASP A 77 -25.87 -2.15 -5.93
N GLY A 78 -24.76 -1.85 -5.24
CA GLY A 78 -24.03 -0.59 -5.38
C GLY A 78 -23.53 -0.35 -6.81
N GLU A 79 -23.74 0.84 -7.35
CA GLU A 79 -23.21 1.22 -8.66
C GLU A 79 -21.96 2.10 -8.52
N LEU A 80 -21.04 1.98 -9.48
CA LEU A 80 -19.85 2.81 -9.50
C LEU A 80 -20.24 4.24 -9.89
N SER A 81 -20.14 5.17 -8.95
CA SER A 81 -20.43 6.57 -9.26
C SER A 81 -19.40 7.12 -10.27
N PRO A 82 -19.79 8.02 -11.19
CA PRO A 82 -18.86 8.66 -12.12
C PRO A 82 -17.73 9.41 -11.41
N GLU A 83 -18.00 9.92 -10.20
CA GLU A 83 -17.02 10.61 -9.39
C GLU A 83 -15.95 9.68 -8.82
N LEU A 84 -16.36 8.58 -8.19
CA LEU A 84 -15.44 7.56 -7.69
C LEU A 84 -14.61 6.95 -8.83
N GLN A 85 -15.24 6.70 -9.98
CA GLN A 85 -14.54 6.22 -11.17
C GLN A 85 -13.43 7.19 -11.61
N ARG A 86 -13.75 8.48 -11.76
CA ARG A 86 -12.74 9.50 -12.15
C ARG A 86 -11.62 9.60 -11.13
N PHE A 87 -11.96 9.56 -9.84
CA PHE A 87 -10.98 9.61 -8.76
C PHE A 87 -9.97 8.45 -8.85
N LEU A 88 -10.45 7.21 -8.98
CA LEU A 88 -9.60 6.01 -9.03
C LEU A 88 -8.78 5.92 -10.33
N ILE A 89 -9.36 6.32 -11.46
CA ILE A 89 -8.65 6.37 -12.75
C ILE A 89 -7.49 7.38 -12.68
N ASN A 90 -7.70 8.55 -12.08
CA ASN A 90 -6.65 9.56 -11.96
C ASN A 90 -5.49 9.14 -11.03
N LYS A 91 -5.72 8.15 -10.16
CA LYS A 91 -4.70 7.58 -9.25
C LYS A 91 -3.87 6.48 -9.90
N THR A 92 -4.34 5.89 -10.99
CA THR A 92 -3.63 4.80 -11.70
C THR A 92 -3.06 5.34 -13.01
N LYS A 93 -1.81 4.99 -13.35
CA LYS A 93 -1.33 5.21 -14.72
C LYS A 93 -1.93 4.13 -15.65
N LYS A 94 -1.63 4.17 -16.95
CA LYS A 94 -2.09 3.15 -17.91
C LYS A 94 -1.42 1.81 -17.61
N ASP A 95 -1.92 1.12 -16.60
CA ASP A 95 -1.43 -0.17 -16.13
C ASP A 95 -2.53 -1.23 -16.31
N ASN A 96 -2.17 -2.52 -16.25
CA ASN A 96 -3.12 -3.61 -16.46
C ASN A 96 -3.99 -3.89 -15.21
N TYR A 97 -3.53 -3.47 -14.03
CA TYR A 97 -4.27 -3.59 -12.77
C TYR A 97 -4.37 -2.24 -12.06
N SER A 98 -5.57 -1.67 -12.02
CA SER A 98 -5.87 -0.40 -11.36
C SER A 98 -6.46 -0.59 -9.95
N TYR A 99 -6.55 0.50 -9.18
CA TYR A 99 -7.31 0.47 -7.91
C TYR A 99 -8.81 0.20 -8.14
N LEU A 100 -9.34 0.58 -9.31
CA LEU A 100 -10.71 0.25 -9.69
C LEU A 100 -10.86 -1.27 -9.93
N ASP A 101 -9.87 -1.93 -10.53
CA ASP A 101 -9.90 -3.37 -10.73
C ASP A 101 -9.80 -4.12 -9.40
N LEU A 102 -9.00 -3.62 -8.45
CA LEU A 102 -8.96 -4.14 -7.09
C LEU A 102 -10.32 -4.03 -6.40
N LEU A 103 -10.98 -2.87 -6.45
CA LEU A 103 -12.31 -2.68 -5.86
C LEU A 103 -13.36 -3.60 -6.52
N LYS A 104 -13.33 -3.75 -7.85
CA LYS A 104 -14.20 -4.68 -8.58
C LYS A 104 -13.98 -6.13 -8.15
N ALA A 105 -12.72 -6.55 -8.01
CA ALA A 105 -12.37 -7.90 -7.57
C ALA A 105 -12.89 -8.18 -6.15
N ILE A 106 -12.69 -7.23 -5.23
CA ILE A 106 -13.22 -7.31 -3.85
C ILE A 106 -14.74 -7.38 -3.84
N LYS A 107 -15.42 -6.51 -4.60
CA LYS A 107 -16.89 -6.55 -4.72
C LYS A 107 -17.38 -7.90 -5.26
N ALA A 108 -16.74 -8.41 -6.31
CA ALA A 108 -17.09 -9.71 -6.88
C ALA A 108 -16.93 -10.83 -5.86
N LYS A 109 -15.87 -10.80 -5.04
CA LYS A 109 -15.67 -11.77 -3.95
C LYS A 109 -16.71 -11.65 -2.86
N ASN A 110 -17.04 -10.44 -2.41
CA ASN A 110 -18.10 -10.21 -1.43
C ASN A 110 -19.44 -10.75 -1.93
N ASN A 111 -19.80 -10.48 -3.19
CA ASN A 111 -21.07 -10.91 -3.77
C ASN A 111 -21.14 -12.43 -3.99
N LYS A 112 -20.07 -13.06 -4.46
CA LYS A 112 -20.06 -14.47 -4.82
C LYS A 112 -19.86 -15.40 -3.62
N GLU A 113 -19.02 -14.99 -2.68
CA GLU A 113 -18.51 -15.87 -1.61
C GLU A 113 -18.85 -15.38 -0.20
N GLN A 114 -19.65 -14.30 -0.09
CA GLN A 114 -20.00 -13.69 1.21
C GLN A 114 -18.75 -13.39 2.06
N ALA A 115 -17.66 -13.02 1.38
CA ALA A 115 -16.35 -12.80 2.00
C ALA A 115 -16.37 -11.65 3.02
N ASP A 116 -17.29 -10.69 2.85
CA ASP A 116 -17.51 -9.55 3.73
C ASP A 116 -16.22 -8.75 4.01
N ILE A 117 -15.45 -8.49 2.95
CA ILE A 117 -14.24 -7.68 2.97
C ILE A 117 -14.65 -6.20 2.93
N ARG A 118 -14.25 -5.44 3.93
CA ARG A 118 -14.37 -3.97 3.94
C ARG A 118 -13.16 -3.35 3.27
N VAL A 119 -13.37 -2.26 2.53
CA VAL A 119 -12.28 -1.45 1.97
C VAL A 119 -12.28 -0.08 2.63
N ILE A 120 -11.15 0.31 3.22
CA ILE A 120 -11.06 1.52 4.04
C ILE A 120 -9.91 2.39 3.55
N GLY A 121 -10.20 3.64 3.24
CA GLY A 121 -9.23 4.64 2.83
C GLY A 121 -8.40 5.15 4.00
N ILE A 122 -7.08 5.19 3.80
CA ILE A 122 -6.12 5.58 4.83
C ILE A 122 -5.28 6.80 4.43
N ASP A 123 -5.62 7.48 3.32
CA ASP A 123 -5.10 8.80 3.01
C ASP A 123 -6.03 9.91 3.53
N SER A 124 -5.45 11.06 3.89
CA SER A 124 -6.17 12.19 4.47
C SER A 124 -5.84 13.48 3.74
N PRO A 125 -6.85 14.33 3.42
CA PRO A 125 -6.59 15.67 2.89
C PRO A 125 -5.65 16.50 3.76
N ALA A 126 -5.65 16.27 5.08
CA ALA A 126 -4.78 16.95 6.05
C ALA A 126 -3.28 16.71 5.81
N ALA A 127 -2.90 15.59 5.19
CA ALA A 127 -1.51 15.28 4.87
C ALA A 127 -0.96 16.15 3.72
N SER A 128 -1.84 16.80 2.94
CA SER A 128 -1.47 17.57 1.73
C SER A 128 -1.39 19.09 1.90
N THR A 129 -1.68 19.62 3.09
CA THR A 129 -2.01 21.05 3.26
C THR A 129 -1.27 21.71 4.42
N ARG A 130 0.03 22.01 4.28
CA ARG A 130 0.72 22.95 5.20
C ARG A 130 1.88 23.69 4.51
N PRO A 131 2.15 24.95 4.90
CA PRO A 131 3.39 25.63 4.53
C PRO A 131 4.54 25.03 5.34
N TYR A 132 5.55 24.51 4.66
CA TYR A 132 6.79 24.00 5.28
C TYR A 132 8.00 24.82 4.84
N SER A 133 9.00 24.87 5.71
CA SER A 133 10.29 25.56 5.52
C SER A 133 11.10 25.03 4.34
N SER A 134 10.96 23.73 4.03
CA SER A 134 11.66 23.06 2.93
C SER A 134 10.78 21.99 2.27
N VAL A 135 11.19 21.52 1.09
CA VAL A 135 10.55 20.38 0.42
C VAL A 135 10.73 19.10 1.25
N ALA A 136 11.91 18.88 1.84
CA ALA A 136 12.17 17.71 2.68
C ALA A 136 11.26 17.67 3.91
N ASP A 137 11.09 18.80 4.62
CA ASP A 137 10.17 18.88 5.75
C ASP A 137 8.70 18.69 5.33
N ARG A 138 8.33 19.16 4.13
CA ARG A 138 6.99 18.87 3.58
C ARG A 138 6.75 17.38 3.42
N GLU A 139 7.69 16.66 2.82
CA GLU A 139 7.53 15.21 2.61
C GLU A 139 7.53 14.46 3.95
N ARG A 140 8.46 14.76 4.87
CA ARG A 140 8.45 14.16 6.22
C ARG A 140 7.14 14.37 6.95
N ALA A 141 6.62 15.60 6.92
CA ALA A 141 5.38 15.90 7.59
C ALA A 141 4.16 15.27 6.91
N ARG A 142 4.16 15.16 5.57
CA ARG A 142 3.15 14.38 4.83
C ARG A 142 3.19 12.92 5.28
N GLU A 143 4.36 12.30 5.25
CA GLU A 143 4.59 10.90 5.67
C GLU A 143 4.12 10.67 7.10
N ALA A 144 4.57 11.50 8.05
CA ALA A 144 4.20 11.39 9.45
C ALA A 144 2.69 11.58 9.67
N THR A 145 2.09 12.59 9.03
CA THR A 145 0.66 12.87 9.17
C THR A 145 -0.19 11.72 8.62
N MET A 146 0.17 11.20 7.44
CA MET A 146 -0.52 10.06 6.85
C MET A 146 -0.33 8.80 7.70
N ASN A 147 0.89 8.48 8.15
CA ASN A 147 1.16 7.28 8.95
C ASN A 147 0.38 7.30 10.27
N ILE A 148 0.33 8.45 10.97
CA ILE A 148 -0.45 8.60 12.20
C ILE A 148 -1.94 8.43 11.92
N TYR A 149 -2.46 9.04 10.85
CA TYR A 149 -3.86 8.91 10.46
C TYR A 149 -4.22 7.47 10.11
N ALA A 150 -3.45 6.83 9.23
CA ALA A 150 -3.62 5.46 8.79
C ALA A 150 -3.55 4.47 9.96
N MET A 151 -2.55 4.59 10.85
CA MET A 151 -2.45 3.78 12.06
C MET A 151 -3.70 3.91 12.93
N LYS A 152 -4.19 5.14 13.14
CA LYS A 152 -5.40 5.38 13.92
C LYS A 152 -6.63 4.76 13.26
N VAL A 153 -6.82 4.96 11.96
CA VAL A 153 -7.94 4.37 11.20
C VAL A 153 -7.89 2.85 11.27
N ILE A 154 -6.73 2.23 11.09
CA ILE A 154 -6.58 0.77 11.17
C ILE A 154 -6.98 0.29 12.57
N LYS A 155 -6.38 0.84 13.64
CA LYS A 155 -6.70 0.43 15.01
C LYS A 155 -8.17 0.64 15.39
N ASP A 156 -8.75 1.77 14.99
CA ASP A 156 -10.14 2.12 15.35
C ASP A 156 -11.18 1.31 14.56
N SER A 157 -10.83 0.87 13.34
CA SER A 157 -11.77 0.16 12.46
C SER A 157 -11.55 -1.34 12.38
N GLN A 158 -10.41 -1.86 12.87
CA GLN A 158 -10.08 -3.28 12.81
C GLN A 158 -11.16 -4.12 13.49
N ASN A 159 -11.59 -5.16 12.79
CA ASN A 159 -12.54 -6.13 13.31
C ASN A 159 -11.79 -7.43 13.69
N SER A 160 -12.53 -8.50 14.00
CA SER A 160 -11.93 -9.79 14.40
C SER A 160 -11.19 -10.53 13.26
N GLY A 161 -11.14 -9.99 12.05
CA GLY A 161 -10.44 -10.60 10.92
C GLY A 161 -9.04 -10.02 10.70
N LYS A 162 -8.25 -10.72 9.88
CA LYS A 162 -6.96 -10.23 9.42
C LYS A 162 -7.13 -9.03 8.50
N TYR A 163 -6.07 -8.27 8.29
CA TYR A 163 -6.07 -7.18 7.33
C TYR A 163 -4.84 -7.17 6.43
N ILE A 164 -4.98 -6.47 5.30
CA ILE A 164 -3.84 -6.01 4.51
C ILE A 164 -3.94 -4.50 4.32
N ALA A 165 -2.81 -3.81 4.23
CA ALA A 165 -2.76 -2.40 3.84
C ALA A 165 -1.89 -2.24 2.61
N LEU A 166 -2.41 -1.65 1.54
CA LEU A 166 -1.65 -1.31 0.33
C LEU A 166 -1.30 0.18 0.36
N VAL A 167 0.00 0.47 0.47
CA VAL A 167 0.54 1.82 0.63
C VAL A 167 1.76 2.03 -0.26
N GLY A 168 2.09 3.27 -0.56
CA GLY A 168 3.34 3.63 -1.21
C GLY A 168 4.54 3.27 -0.33
N ASN A 169 5.68 2.94 -0.95
CA ASN A 169 6.87 2.47 -0.23
C ASN A 169 7.42 3.45 0.84
N ALA A 170 7.07 4.74 0.78
CA ALA A 170 7.42 5.72 1.80
C ALA A 170 6.70 5.50 3.14
N HIS A 171 5.60 4.75 3.16
CA HIS A 171 4.77 4.52 4.35
C HIS A 171 5.01 3.14 4.99
N LEU A 172 5.82 2.29 4.37
CA LEU A 172 6.07 0.90 4.79
C LEU A 172 6.82 0.80 6.13
N GLU A 173 8.05 1.28 6.11
CA GLU A 173 9.06 1.19 7.17
C GLU A 173 9.59 2.60 7.46
N THR A 174 10.32 2.72 8.57
CA THR A 174 10.92 3.98 9.01
C THR A 174 11.72 4.65 7.88
N GLN A 175 11.25 5.81 7.42
CA GLN A 175 11.96 6.61 6.43
C GLN A 175 13.00 7.48 7.13
N THR A 176 14.28 7.17 6.91
CA THR A 176 15.38 8.04 7.30
C THR A 176 15.66 9.07 6.22
N ASP A 177 16.30 10.17 6.63
CA ASP A 177 16.72 11.21 5.70
C ASP A 177 17.64 10.64 4.62
N LYS A 178 17.36 11.02 3.37
CA LYS A 178 18.09 10.53 2.18
C LYS A 178 19.20 11.49 1.75
N THR A 179 19.47 12.53 2.53
CA THR A 179 20.28 13.68 2.11
C THR A 179 20.96 14.32 3.31
N ASP A 180 22.26 14.57 3.18
CA ASP A 180 23.09 15.30 4.17
C ASP A 180 23.13 16.81 3.88
N LYS A 181 22.29 17.29 2.94
CA LYS A 181 22.26 18.69 2.54
C LYS A 181 21.73 19.57 3.67
N GLU A 182 22.40 20.68 3.89
CA GLU A 182 22.05 21.65 4.93
C GLU A 182 20.62 22.19 4.75
N GLU A 183 20.20 22.43 3.50
CA GLU A 183 18.86 22.91 3.16
C GLU A 183 17.74 21.89 3.41
N ASP A 184 18.09 20.60 3.53
CA ASP A 184 17.16 19.50 3.77
C ASP A 184 17.17 19.05 5.24
N LYS A 185 17.91 19.75 6.12
CA LYS A 185 17.97 19.43 7.54
C LYS A 185 16.58 19.29 8.14
N ASN A 186 16.41 18.23 8.92
CA ASN A 186 15.18 17.93 9.62
C ASN A 186 14.90 18.98 10.71
N THR A 187 13.83 19.75 10.54
CA THR A 187 13.38 20.72 11.55
C THR A 187 12.20 20.25 12.39
N LEU A 188 11.71 19.05 12.10
CA LEU A 188 10.46 18.51 12.64
C LEU A 188 10.66 17.54 13.82
N GLY A 189 11.90 17.27 14.20
CA GLY A 189 12.25 16.40 15.34
C GLY A 189 12.16 14.90 15.05
N PHE A 190 12.15 14.50 13.77
CA PHE A 190 12.23 13.10 13.36
C PHE A 190 13.69 12.62 13.22
N ASP A 191 14.52 12.83 14.25
CA ASP A 191 15.99 12.64 14.17
C ASP A 191 16.41 11.20 13.79
N LYS A 192 15.52 10.23 14.01
CA LYS A 192 15.71 8.81 13.68
C LYS A 192 14.90 8.36 12.46
N GLY A 193 14.30 9.31 11.74
CA GLY A 193 13.36 9.06 10.65
C GLY A 193 11.91 9.10 11.08
N VAL A 194 11.02 9.14 10.08
CA VAL A 194 9.57 9.06 10.25
C VAL A 194 9.17 7.59 10.34
N PRO A 195 8.61 7.09 11.46
CA PRO A 195 8.23 5.69 11.58
C PRO A 195 7.20 5.27 10.54
N GLY A 196 7.37 4.09 9.95
CA GLY A 196 6.44 3.49 9.00
C GLY A 196 5.26 2.80 9.68
N LEU A 197 4.32 2.32 8.87
CA LEU A 197 3.14 1.61 9.37
C LEU A 197 3.51 0.26 9.98
N SER A 198 4.52 -0.43 9.47
CA SER A 198 4.97 -1.71 10.04
C SER A 198 5.42 -1.56 11.49
N GLU A 199 6.21 -0.54 11.82
CA GLU A 199 6.64 -0.28 13.20
C GLU A 199 5.47 0.23 14.06
N MET A 200 4.66 1.14 13.54
CA MET A 200 3.54 1.72 14.30
C MET A 200 2.44 0.71 14.66
N LEU A 201 2.26 -0.31 13.82
CA LEU A 201 1.26 -1.38 14.00
C LEU A 201 1.87 -2.70 14.49
N SER A 202 3.20 -2.80 14.53
CA SER A 202 3.92 -4.02 14.92
C SER A 202 3.52 -5.25 14.08
N VAL A 203 3.40 -5.05 12.77
CA VAL A 203 3.10 -6.10 11.78
C VAL A 203 4.14 -6.07 10.66
N PRO A 204 4.37 -7.19 9.96
CA PRO A 204 5.36 -7.21 8.89
C PRO A 204 4.99 -6.32 7.69
N ALA A 205 6.02 -5.94 6.96
CA ALA A 205 5.96 -5.17 5.72
C ALA A 205 6.62 -5.95 4.58
N VAL A 206 6.11 -5.80 3.36
CA VAL A 206 6.71 -6.34 2.14
C VAL A 206 6.60 -5.34 1.01
N ALA A 207 7.72 -4.99 0.37
CA ALA A 207 7.73 -4.13 -0.81
C ALA A 207 7.67 -4.98 -2.07
N ILE A 208 6.67 -4.75 -2.93
CA ILE A 208 6.55 -5.43 -4.22
C ILE A 208 7.04 -4.49 -5.32
N ARG A 209 7.92 -5.01 -6.20
CA ARG A 209 8.48 -4.27 -7.33
C ARG A 209 8.43 -5.15 -8.58
N THR A 210 8.18 -4.55 -9.74
CA THR A 210 8.35 -5.26 -11.02
C THR A 210 9.80 -5.72 -11.19
N GLU A 211 9.99 -6.99 -11.59
CA GLU A 211 11.28 -7.45 -12.06
C GLU A 211 11.66 -6.70 -13.35
N VAL A 212 12.69 -5.86 -13.27
CA VAL A 212 13.30 -5.31 -14.48
C VAL A 212 14.16 -6.42 -15.10
N LYS A 213 13.63 -7.08 -16.14
CA LYS A 213 14.47 -7.95 -16.99
C LYS A 213 15.44 -7.09 -17.78
N MET A 214 16.67 -6.96 -17.26
CA MET A 214 17.78 -6.37 -18.00
C MET A 214 18.20 -7.35 -19.10
N ASN A 215 17.79 -7.09 -20.35
CA ASN A 215 18.31 -7.81 -21.49
C ASN A 215 19.73 -7.31 -21.80
N PHE A 216 20.75 -8.03 -21.33
CA PHE A 216 22.12 -7.81 -21.78
C PHE A 216 22.28 -8.40 -23.19
N ASN A 217 22.23 -7.53 -24.20
CA ASN A 217 22.65 -7.89 -25.56
C ASN A 217 24.19 -7.90 -25.58
N PHE A 218 24.79 -9.06 -25.31
CA PHE A 218 26.20 -9.27 -25.66
C PHE A 218 26.26 -9.35 -27.18
N GLY A 219 26.63 -8.24 -27.82
CA GLY A 219 26.88 -8.20 -29.25
C GLY A 219 27.91 -9.28 -29.60
N GLN A 220 27.49 -10.27 -30.39
CA GLN A 220 28.41 -11.17 -31.05
C GLN A 220 29.35 -10.30 -31.90
N LYS A 221 30.63 -10.26 -31.53
CA LYS A 221 31.67 -9.81 -32.46
C LYS A 221 31.70 -10.83 -33.59
N GLY A 222 31.42 -10.35 -34.80
CA GLY A 222 31.56 -11.14 -36.02
C GLY A 222 33.00 -11.62 -36.18
N GLU A 223 33.13 -12.88 -36.58
CA GLU A 223 34.32 -13.42 -37.23
C GLU A 223 34.34 -13.02 -38.71
#